data_AF-A0A117MDX4-F1
#
_entry.id   AF-A0A117MDX4-F1
#
_cell.length_a   1.000
_cell.length_b   1.000
_cell.length_c   1.000
_cell.angle_alpha   90.00
_cell.angle_beta   90.00
_cell.angle_gamma   90.00
#
_symmetry.space_group_name_H-M   'P 1'
#
loop_
_entity.id
_entity.type
_entity.pdbx_description
1 polymer ?
#
loop_
_entity_poly.entity_id
_entity_poly.type
_entity_poly.pdbx_seq_one_letter_code
_entity_poly.pdbx_strand_id
1 'polypeptide(L)' 'AAADVLCRELSLPYTVAESADPAFLDGRRGDIIVDGKIVGVFGEIHPAVLNAFDLEHPVAALALDLTVVPGYPVPPGTP' A
#
# COMPACT_ATOMS: atom_id res chain seq x y z
N ALA A 1 -6.64 -4.48 9.08
CA ALA A 1 -7.55 -5.59 8.71
C ALA A 1 -7.50 -5.86 7.20
N ALA A 2 -7.80 -4.90 6.32
CA ALA A 2 -7.79 -5.12 4.87
C ALA A 2 -6.41 -5.51 4.30
N ALA A 3 -5.35 -4.74 4.62
CA ALA A 3 -3.98 -5.05 4.18
C ALA A 3 -3.52 -6.44 4.63
N ASP A 4 -3.81 -6.78 5.89
CA ASP A 4 -3.45 -8.06 6.50
C ASP A 4 -4.11 -9.25 5.81
N VAL A 5 -5.43 -9.16 5.58
CA VAL A 5 -6.18 -10.21 4.85
C VAL A 5 -5.64 -10.35 3.43
N LEU A 6 -5.40 -9.25 2.72
CA LEU A 6 -4.88 -9.31 1.35
C LEU A 6 -3.51 -10.00 1.29
N CYS A 7 -2.56 -9.62 2.17
CA CYS A 7 -1.23 -10.23 2.19
C CYS A 7 -1.30 -11.72 2.56
N ARG A 8 -2.20 -12.09 3.48
CA ARG A 8 -2.43 -13.48 3.86
C ARG A 8 -2.96 -14.32 2.70
N GLU A 9 -3.95 -13.84 1.96
CA GLU A 9 -4.52 -14.56 0.81
C GLU A 9 -3.50 -14.70 -0.33
N LEU A 10 -2.61 -13.73 -0.50
CA LEU A 10 -1.49 -13.80 -1.45
C LEU A 10 -0.31 -14.64 -0.93
N SER A 11 -0.40 -15.20 0.28
CA SER A 11 0.68 -15.97 0.93
C SER A 11 1.99 -15.17 1.05
N LEU A 12 1.88 -13.87 1.32
CA LEU A 12 3.03 -12.96 1.44
C LEU A 12 3.43 -12.79 2.91
N PRO A 13 4.55 -13.40 3.35
CA PRO A 13 5.12 -13.05 4.64
C PRO A 13 5.63 -11.61 4.57
N TYR A 14 5.02 -10.73 5.35
CA TYR A 14 5.31 -9.30 5.31
C TYR A 14 5.61 -8.72 6.69
N THR A 15 6.36 -7.63 6.70
CA THR A 15 6.50 -6.72 7.84
C THR A 15 5.98 -5.34 7.45
N VAL A 16 5.72 -4.51 8.46
CA VAL A 16 5.30 -3.12 8.26
C VAL A 16 6.29 -2.19 8.92
N ALA A 17 6.68 -1.14 8.22
CA ALA A 17 7.44 -0.02 8.78
C ALA A 17 6.68 1.29 8.52
N GLU A 18 7.02 2.34 9.27
CA GLU A 18 6.47 3.68 9.00
C GLU A 18 6.87 4.13 7.59
N SER A 19 5.87 4.54 6.81
CA SER A 19 6.09 5.05 5.46
C SER A 19 6.54 6.51 5.49
N ALA A 20 7.12 6.99 4.40
CA ALA A 20 7.40 8.40 4.14
C ALA A 20 6.54 8.99 3.01
N ASP A 21 5.54 8.24 2.53
CA ASP A 21 4.70 8.67 1.41
C ASP A 21 3.84 9.90 1.78
N PRO A 22 4.04 11.06 1.13
CA PRO A 22 3.31 12.29 1.43
C PRO A 22 1.84 12.25 0.99
N ALA A 23 1.44 11.27 0.19
CA ALA A 23 0.04 11.06 -0.15
C ALA A 23 -0.79 10.63 1.07
N PHE A 24 -0.12 10.12 2.11
CA PHE A 24 -0.74 9.64 3.34
C PHE A 24 -0.45 10.55 4.54
N LEU A 25 -1.34 10.51 5.51
CA LEU A 25 -1.27 11.26 6.76
C LEU A 25 -0.11 10.78 7.62
N ASP A 26 0.72 11.73 8.08
CA ASP A 26 1.86 11.47 8.95
C ASP A 26 1.45 10.69 10.22
N GLY A 27 2.25 9.70 10.61
CA GLY A 27 1.96 8.80 11.72
C GLY A 27 0.80 7.81 11.49
N ARG A 28 0.14 7.85 10.32
CA ARG A 28 -0.97 6.95 9.92
C ARG A 28 -0.72 6.29 8.57
N ARG A 29 0.54 5.99 8.27
CA ARG A 29 1.00 5.37 7.02
C ARG A 29 2.04 4.28 7.26
N GLY A 30 1.96 3.20 6.51
CA GLY A 30 2.85 2.05 6.64
C GLY A 30 3.24 1.43 5.30
N ASP A 31 4.53 1.17 5.13
CA ASP A 31 5.06 0.43 3.99
C ASP A 31 4.90 -1.07 4.23
N ILE A 32 4.47 -1.80 3.21
CA ILE A 32 4.39 -3.26 3.21
C ILE A 32 5.72 -3.79 2.68
N ILE A 33 6.44 -4.54 3.51
CA ILE A 33 7.79 -5.04 3.20
C ILE A 33 7.74 -6.56 3.08
N VAL A 34 8.17 -7.08 1.93
CA VAL A 34 8.32 -8.52 1.66
C VAL A 34 9.76 -8.76 1.20
N ASP A 35 10.43 -9.75 1.80
CA ASP A 35 11.84 -10.09 1.51
C ASP A 35 12.79 -8.86 1.54
N GLY A 36 12.53 -7.93 2.47
CA GLY A 36 13.32 -6.70 2.64
C GLY A 36 13.08 -5.61 1.59
N LYS A 37 12.08 -5.76 0.71
CA LYS A 37 11.70 -4.77 -0.30
C LYS A 37 10.31 -4.21 0.00
N ILE A 38 10.15 -2.91 -0.22
CA ILE A 38 8.83 -2.27 -0.18
C ILE A 38 8.06 -2.73 -1.42
N VAL A 39 6.91 -3.36 -1.21
CA VAL A 39 6.03 -3.85 -2.28
C VAL A 39 4.68 -3.13 -2.31
N GLY A 40 4.43 -2.25 -1.34
CA GLY A 40 3.17 -1.52 -1.24
C GLY A 40 3.15 -0.56 -0.06
N VAL A 41 2.05 0.16 0.08
CA VAL A 41 1.80 1.15 1.12
C VAL A 41 0.33 1.13 1.51
N PHE A 42 0.04 1.41 2.77
CA PHE A 42 -1.33 1.63 3.23
C PHE A 42 -1.38 2.70 4.31
N GLY A 43 -2.55 3.31 4.49
CA GLY A 43 -2.74 4.35 5.49
C GLY A 43 -3.95 5.21 5.22
N GLU A 44 -4.10 6.26 6.03
CA GLU A 44 -5.08 7.32 5.77
C GLU A 44 -4.50 8.33 4.80
N ILE A 45 -5.29 8.78 3.82
CA ILE A 45 -4.86 9.78 2.83
C ILE A 45 -4.73 11.15 3.49
N HIS A 46 -3.69 11.88 3.12
CA HIS A 46 -3.44 13.22 3.63
C HIS A 46 -4.58 14.18 3.21
N PRO A 47 -5.09 15.05 4.11
CA PRO A 47 -6.21 15.96 3.80
C PRO A 47 -5.98 16.86 2.58
N ALA A 48 -4.74 17.31 2.35
CA ALA A 48 -4.40 18.07 1.16
C ALA A 48 -4.62 17.30 -0.15
N VAL A 49 -4.39 15.98 -0.15
CA VAL A 49 -4.69 15.11 -1.29
C VAL A 49 -6.20 14.94 -1.43
N LEU A 50 -6.92 14.64 -0.34
CA LEU A 50 -8.39 14.53 -0.37
C LEU A 50 -9.05 15.78 -0.98
N ASN A 51 -8.62 16.97 -0.56
CA ASN A 51 -9.09 18.24 -1.09
C ASN A 51 -8.79 18.42 -2.58
N ALA A 52 -7.63 17.96 -3.07
CA ALA A 52 -7.27 18.03 -4.48
C ALA A 52 -8.15 17.12 -5.36
N PHE A 53 -8.81 16.13 -4.76
CA PHE A 53 -9.73 15.20 -5.42
C PHE A 53 -11.21 15.43 -5.03
N ASP A 54 -11.54 16.57 -4.38
CA ASP A 54 -12.89 16.92 -3.91
C ASP A 54 -13.54 15.83 -3.02
N LEU A 55 -12.74 15.18 -2.16
CA LEU A 55 -13.20 14.17 -1.21
C LEU A 55 -13.38 14.79 0.19
N GLU A 56 -14.62 14.84 0.66
CA GLU A 56 -14.99 15.54 1.90
C GLU A 56 -14.76 14.74 3.19
N HIS A 57 -14.46 13.44 3.08
CA HIS A 57 -14.37 12.54 4.22
C HIS A 57 -13.00 11.84 4.27
N PRO A 58 -12.50 11.50 5.49
CA PRO A 58 -11.28 10.72 5.62
C PRO A 58 -11.37 9.40 4.84
N VAL A 59 -10.33 9.11 4.04
CA VAL A 59 -10.22 7.88 3.26
C VAL A 59 -8.96 7.12 3.66
N ALA A 60 -9.08 5.81 3.84
CA ALA A 60 -7.93 4.92 3.92
C ALA A 60 -7.67 4.28 2.55
N ALA A 61 -6.40 4.19 2.16
CA ALA A 61 -5.97 3.55 0.93
C ALA A 61 -4.96 2.44 1.22
N LEU A 62 -4.87 1.52 0.25
CA LEU A 62 -3.95 0.38 0.21
C LEU A 62 -3.52 0.22 -1.25
N ALA A 63 -2.21 0.18 -1.49
CA ALA A 63 -1.63 -0.09 -2.79
C ALA A 63 -0.59 -1.21 -2.66
N LEU A 64 -0.55 -2.10 -3.65
CA LEU A 64 0.41 -3.20 -3.73
C LEU A 64 0.85 -3.33 -5.19
N ASP A 65 2.15 -3.34 -5.42
CA ASP A 65 2.74 -3.56 -6.74
C ASP A 65 2.93 -5.07 -6.96
N LEU A 66 2.05 -5.66 -7.77
CA LEU A 66 2.06 -7.09 -8.06
C LEU A 66 3.26 -7.53 -8.92
N THR A 67 4.00 -6.61 -9.55
CA THR A 67 5.17 -6.95 -10.36
C THR A 67 6.39 -7.30 -9.50
N VAL A 68 6.42 -6.79 -8.27
CA VAL A 68 7.49 -7.04 -7.29
C VAL A 68 7.07 -8.04 -6.21
N VAL A 69 5.82 -8.50 -6.24
CA VAL A 69 5.29 -9.54 -5.35
C VAL A 69 5.86 -10.91 -5.75
N PRO A 70 6.56 -11.62 -4.85
CA PRO A 70 7.09 -12.94 -5.14
C PRO A 70 6.00 -13.95 -5.50
N GLY A 71 6.20 -14.72 -6.58
CA GLY A 71 5.31 -15.80 -6.99
C GLY A 71 4.06 -15.36 -7.78
N TYR A 72 3.81 -14.06 -7.95
CA TYR A 72 2.74 -13.58 -8.82
C TYR A 72 3.20 -13.57 -10.28
N PRO A 73 2.52 -14.29 -11.20
CA PRO A 73 2.91 -14.29 -12.60
C PRO A 73 2.56 -12.94 -13.25
N VAL A 74 3.57 -12.21 -13.70
CA VAL A 74 3.38 -11.00 -14.51
C VAL A 74 2.95 -11.42 -15.91
N PRO A 75 1.74 -11.06 -16.38
CA PRO A 75 1.32 -11.36 -17.75
C PRO A 75 2.26 -10.68 -18.77
N PRO A 76 2.58 -11.34 -19.89
CA PRO A 76 3.40 -10.73 -20.94
C PRO A 76 2.77 -9.43 -21.43
N GLY A 77 3.56 -8.35 -21.49
CA GLY A 77 3.10 -7.04 -22.00
C GLY A 77 2.48 -6.10 -20.97
N THR A 78 2.55 -6.44 -19.68
CA THR A 78 2.28 -5.49 -18.59
C THR A 78 3.40 -4.44 -18.56
N PRO A 79 3.10 -3.13 -18.59
CA PRO A 79 4.12 -2.07 -18.55
C PRO A 79 4.89 -2.04 -17.22
#